data_AF-A0A924NW64-F1
#
_entry.id   AF-A0A924NW64-F1
#
_cell.length_a   1.000
_cell.length_b   1.000
_cell.length_c   1.000
_cell.angle_alpha   90.00
_cell.angle_beta   90.00
_cell.angle_gamma   90.00
#
_symmetry.space_group_name_H-M   'P 1'
#
loop_
_entity.id
_entity.type
_entity.pdbx_description
1 polymer ?
#
loop_
_entity_poly.entity_id
_entity_poly.type
_entity_poly.pdbx_seq_one_letter_code
_entity_poly.pdbx_strand_id
1 'polypeptide(L)'
;MSFFFEVLIAGLLSGVMYALVAIGFVLIYKASGVFNFAQGAMVFFAALTCVGIVDKFGVSIWIAIPITMVVMVVLGLAIEKIVLRPLVNQPEITLFMATIGLAFFIEGLAQLMWGSEVHRLE
;
A
#
# COMPACT_ATOMS: atom_id res chain seq x y z
N MET A 1 0.97 -2.96 37.19
CA MET A 1 2.02 -3.50 36.29
C MET A 1 1.49 -3.94 34.93
N SER A 2 0.33 -4.62 34.84
CA SER A 2 -0.27 -5.02 33.55
C SER A 2 -0.42 -3.88 32.55
N PHE A 3 -0.98 -2.73 32.99
CA PHE A 3 -1.17 -1.55 32.13
C PHE A 3 0.14 -0.99 31.54
N PHE A 4 1.23 -1.01 32.31
CA PHE A 4 2.54 -0.57 31.82
C PHE A 4 3.03 -1.45 30.68
N PHE A 5 2.95 -2.79 30.83
CA PHE A 5 3.34 -3.73 29.79
C PHE A 5 2.44 -3.64 28.56
N GLU A 6 1.14 -3.43 28.75
CA GLU A 6 0.18 -3.25 27.65
C GLU A 6 0.53 -2.03 26.79
N VAL A 7 0.73 -0.86 27.41
CA VAL A 7 1.10 0.37 26.69
C VAL A 7 2.47 0.25 26.05
N LEU A 8 3.44 -0.37 26.74
CA LEU A 8 4.78 -0.62 26.21
C LEU A 8 4.72 -1.49 24.95
N ILE A 9 3.99 -2.61 25.01
CA ILE A 9 3.87 -3.56 23.88
C ILE A 9 3.08 -2.91 22.74
N ALA A 10 1.95 -2.26 23.03
CA ALA A 10 1.16 -1.57 22.01
C ALA A 10 1.96 -0.45 21.31
N GLY A 11 2.71 0.33 22.10
CA GLY A 11 3.61 1.36 21.57
C GLY A 11 4.72 0.77 20.70
N LEU A 12 5.33 -0.34 21.12
CA LEU A 12 6.35 -1.04 20.35
C LEU A 12 5.79 -1.59 19.03
N LEU A 13 4.61 -2.24 19.07
CA LEU A 13 3.94 -2.78 17.89
C LEU A 13 3.61 -1.67 16.88
N SER A 14 3.08 -0.55 17.35
CA SER A 14 2.80 0.63 16.52
C SER A 14 4.08 1.22 15.91
N GLY A 15 5.14 1.34 16.71
CA GLY A 15 6.46 1.80 16.24
C GLY A 15 7.05 0.89 15.16
N VAL A 16 6.98 -0.43 15.34
CA VAL A 16 7.42 -1.41 14.34
C VAL A 16 6.62 -1.30 13.06
N MET A 17 5.30 -1.13 13.15
CA MET A 17 4.44 -0.93 11.98
C MET A 17 4.87 0.30 11.17
N TYR A 18 5.07 1.45 11.81
CA TYR A 18 5.53 2.66 11.14
C TYR A 18 6.95 2.53 10.59
N ALA A 19 7.85 1.85 11.30
CA ALA A 19 9.20 1.59 10.84
C ALA A 19 9.22 0.72 9.58
N LEU A 20 8.38 -0.33 9.51
CA LEU A 20 8.26 -1.17 8.31
C LEU A 20 7.77 -0.38 7.10
N VAL A 21 6.77 0.49 7.28
CA VAL A 21 6.29 1.38 6.21
C VAL A 21 7.40 2.32 5.74
N ALA A 22 8.14 2.93 6.67
CA ALA A 22 9.26 3.81 6.35
C ALA A 22 10.38 3.08 5.60
N ILE A 23 10.71 1.85 6.00
CA ILE A 23 11.71 1.01 5.32
C ILE A 23 11.25 0.73 3.88
N GLY A 24 9.99 0.36 3.66
CA GLY A 24 9.46 0.14 2.31
C GLY A 24 9.60 1.39 1.42
N PHE A 25 9.26 2.56 1.98
CA PHE A 25 9.41 3.84 1.30
C PHE A 25 10.87 4.14 0.91
N VAL A 26 11.81 3.99 1.87
CA VAL A 26 13.24 4.23 1.66
C VAL A 26 13.85 3.24 0.67
N LEU A 27 13.45 1.97 0.70
CA LEU A 27 13.94 0.95 -0.23
C LEU A 27 13.54 1.29 -1.66
N ILE A 28 12.29 1.69 -1.89
CA ILE A 28 11.82 2.10 -3.22
C ILE A 28 12.61 3.32 -3.71
N TYR A 29 12.74 4.34 -2.87
CA TYR A 29 13.49 5.55 -3.22
C TYR A 29 14.95 5.24 -3.56
N LYS A 30 15.62 4.45 -2.72
CA LYS A 30 17.04 4.10 -2.90
C LYS A 30 17.27 3.20 -4.12
N ALA A 31 16.32 2.31 -4.44
CA ALA A 31 16.42 1.41 -5.59
C ALA A 31 16.09 2.10 -6.92
N SER A 32 15.11 3.01 -6.93
CA SER A 32 14.61 3.66 -8.14
C SER A 32 15.21 5.05 -8.39
N GLY A 33 15.80 5.68 -7.38
CA GLY A 33 16.28 7.07 -7.43
C GLY A 33 15.14 8.10 -7.45
N VAL A 34 13.92 7.67 -7.12
CA VAL A 34 12.68 8.30 -7.54
C VAL A 34 11.67 8.25 -6.39
N PHE A 35 11.10 9.39 -6.01
CA PHE A 35 10.14 9.47 -4.89
C PHE A 35 8.72 9.16 -5.37
N ASN A 36 8.18 8.01 -4.98
CA ASN A 36 6.82 7.62 -5.36
C ASN A 36 5.76 8.14 -4.36
N PHE A 37 5.06 9.22 -4.72
CA PHE A 37 3.98 9.77 -3.88
C PHE A 37 2.71 8.90 -3.86
N ALA A 38 2.57 7.96 -4.81
CA ALA A 38 1.45 7.02 -4.84
C ALA A 38 1.56 5.90 -3.78
N GLN A 39 2.64 5.89 -2.97
CA GLN A 39 2.84 4.84 -1.96
C GLN A 39 1.66 4.73 -0.99
N GLY A 40 1.08 5.86 -0.56
CA GLY A 40 -0.10 5.86 0.30
C GLY A 40 -1.31 5.18 -0.35
N ALA A 41 -1.60 5.55 -1.60
CA ALA A 41 -2.68 4.95 -2.38
C ALA A 41 -2.48 3.45 -2.63
N MET A 42 -1.23 3.00 -2.82
CA MET A 42 -0.93 1.56 -2.93
C MET A 42 -1.20 0.80 -1.64
N VAL A 43 -0.89 1.38 -0.47
CA VAL A 43 -1.24 0.78 0.83
C VAL A 43 -2.76 0.73 1.01
N PHE A 44 -3.47 1.79 0.62
CA PHE A 44 -4.93 1.83 0.63
C PHE A 44 -5.55 0.72 -0.26
N PHE A 45 -5.06 0.58 -1.49
CA PHE A 45 -5.50 -0.47 -2.40
C PHE A 45 -5.23 -1.87 -1.85
N ALA A 46 -4.07 -2.09 -1.21
CA ALA A 46 -3.72 -3.35 -0.57
C ALA A 46 -4.70 -3.70 0.56
N ALA A 47 -5.01 -2.72 1.43
CA ALA A 47 -5.95 -2.91 2.54
C ALA A 47 -7.36 -3.25 2.03
N LEU A 48 -7.89 -2.48 1.07
CA LEU A 48 -9.21 -2.75 0.49
C LEU A 48 -9.27 -4.08 -0.25
N THR A 49 -8.19 -4.46 -0.94
CA THR A 49 -8.13 -5.76 -1.61
C THR A 49 -8.17 -6.91 -0.62
N CYS A 50 -7.43 -6.80 0.49
CA CYS A 50 -7.43 -7.83 1.53
C CYS A 50 -8.83 -7.99 2.15
N VAL A 51 -9.44 -6.89 2.58
CA VAL A 51 -10.78 -6.90 3.20
C VAL A 51 -11.84 -7.35 2.19
N GLY A 52 -11.80 -6.82 0.98
CA GLY A 52 -12.74 -7.19 -0.07
C GLY A 52 -12.67 -8.66 -0.46
N ILE A 53 -11.49 -9.30 -0.41
CA ILE A 53 -11.36 -10.75 -0.60
C ILE A 53 -12.04 -11.50 0.55
N VAL A 54 -11.83 -11.08 1.79
CA VAL A 54 -12.48 -11.69 2.96
C VAL A 54 -14.01 -11.56 2.87
N ASP A 55 -14.52 -10.37 2.59
CA ASP A 55 -15.96 -10.09 2.60
C ASP A 55 -16.69 -10.73 1.41
N LYS A 56 -16.14 -10.70 0.19
CA LYS A 56 -16.82 -11.27 -0.99
C LYS A 56 -16.68 -12.78 -1.09
N PHE A 57 -15.54 -13.35 -0.71
CA PHE A 57 -15.26 -14.77 -0.92
C PHE A 57 -15.36 -15.60 0.37
N GLY A 58 -15.55 -14.96 1.54
CA GLY A 58 -15.67 -15.65 2.83
C GLY A 58 -14.40 -16.42 3.22
N VAL A 59 -13.25 -16.10 2.62
CA VAL A 59 -11.98 -16.78 2.87
C VAL A 59 -11.35 -16.24 4.15
N SER A 60 -10.70 -17.12 4.90
CA SER A 60 -9.96 -16.73 6.09
C SER A 60 -8.90 -15.66 5.78
N ILE A 61 -8.71 -14.71 6.68
CA ILE A 61 -7.71 -13.63 6.57
C ILE A 61 -6.30 -14.16 6.28
N TRP A 62 -5.96 -15.34 6.81
CA TRP A 62 -4.68 -16.00 6.59
C TRP A 62 -4.43 -16.39 5.13
N ILE A 63 -5.50 -16.61 4.35
CA ILE A 63 -5.44 -16.91 2.91
C ILE A 63 -5.53 -15.61 2.11
N ALA A 64 -6.31 -14.62 2.58
CA ALA A 64 -6.45 -13.33 1.92
C ALA A 64 -5.13 -12.54 1.86
N ILE A 65 -4.28 -12.64 2.90
CA ILE A 65 -2.97 -11.97 2.95
C ILE A 65 -2.04 -12.41 1.81
N PRO A 66 -1.75 -13.71 1.60
CA PRO A 66 -0.94 -14.17 0.47
C PRO A 66 -1.50 -13.74 -0.88
N ILE A 67 -2.82 -13.82 -1.07
CA ILE A 67 -3.45 -13.43 -2.34
C ILE A 67 -3.25 -11.93 -2.59
N THR A 68 -3.49 -11.11 -1.57
CA THR A 68 -3.26 -9.66 -1.64
C THR A 68 -1.80 -9.35 -1.94
N MET A 69 -0.86 -10.07 -1.34
CA MET A 69 0.57 -9.92 -1.62
C MET A 69 0.88 -10.19 -3.10
N VAL A 70 0.34 -11.26 -3.67
CA VAL A 70 0.50 -11.55 -5.11
C VAL A 70 -0.09 -10.44 -5.98
N VAL A 71 -1.29 -9.95 -5.65
CA VAL A 71 -1.92 -8.83 -6.36
C VAL A 71 -1.05 -7.58 -6.29
N MET A 72 -0.49 -7.26 -5.12
CA MET A 72 0.38 -6.10 -4.93
C MET A 72 1.72 -6.21 -5.67
N VAL A 73 2.29 -7.42 -5.76
CA VAL A 73 3.48 -7.65 -6.58
C VAL A 73 3.17 -7.38 -8.06
N VAL A 74 2.05 -7.88 -8.57
CA VAL A 74 1.63 -7.64 -9.95
C VAL A 74 1.38 -6.15 -10.20
N LEU A 75 0.67 -5.47 -9.30
CA LEU A 75 0.40 -4.03 -9.37
C LEU A 75 1.72 -3.23 -9.36
N GLY A 76 2.63 -3.55 -8.43
CA GLY A 76 3.93 -2.89 -8.31
C GLY A 76 4.77 -3.02 -9.57
N LEU A 77 4.86 -4.23 -10.14
CA LEU A 77 5.56 -4.47 -11.41
C LEU A 77 4.92 -3.71 -12.58
N ALA A 78 3.59 -3.62 -12.62
CA ALA A 78 2.88 -2.86 -13.64
C ALA A 78 3.19 -1.35 -13.53
N ILE A 79 3.12 -0.79 -12.32
CA ILE A 79 3.43 0.62 -12.04
C ILE A 79 4.89 0.94 -12.37
N GLU A 80 5.82 0.10 -11.92
CA GLU A 80 7.24 0.26 -12.19
C GLU A 80 7.49 0.29 -13.70
N LYS A 81 6.96 -0.70 -14.44
CA LYS A 81 7.25 -0.85 -15.86
C LYS A 81 6.56 0.20 -16.74
N ILE A 82 5.33 0.58 -16.42
CA ILE A 82 4.49 1.45 -17.26
C ILE A 82 4.65 2.93 -16.89
N VAL A 83 4.76 3.25 -15.59
CA VAL A 83 4.73 4.65 -15.11
C VAL A 83 6.12 5.11 -14.70
N LEU A 84 6.80 4.37 -13.82
CA LEU A 84 8.05 4.85 -13.23
C LEU A 84 9.24 4.73 -14.19
N ARG A 85 9.41 3.59 -14.86
CA ARG A 85 10.56 3.32 -15.73
C ARG A 85 10.71 4.32 -16.89
N PRO A 86 9.63 4.76 -17.57
CA PRO A 86 9.75 5.80 -18.62
C PRO A 86 10.10 7.19 -18.08
N LEU A 87 9.84 7.44 -16.80
CA LEU A 87 10.10 8.73 -16.15
C LEU A 87 11.48 8.80 -15.48
N VAL A 88 12.27 7.72 -15.57
CA VAL A 88 13.66 7.71 -15.10
C VAL A 88 14.46 8.74 -15.92
N ASN A 89 15.19 9.63 -15.23
CA ASN A 89 15.93 10.78 -15.78
C ASN A 89 15.08 12.00 -16.19
N GLN A 90 13.79 12.03 -15.87
CA GLN A 90 12.97 13.25 -16.00
C GLN A 90 13.13 14.15 -14.77
N PRO A 91 12.76 15.44 -14.85
CA PRO A 91 12.75 16.33 -13.68
C PRO A 91 11.90 15.77 -12.53
N GLU A 92 12.34 15.98 -11.29
CA GLU A 92 11.65 15.47 -10.10
C GLU A 92 10.18 15.88 -10.02
N ILE A 93 9.86 17.10 -10.51
CA ILE A 93 8.49 17.63 -10.56
C ILE A 93 7.60 16.81 -11.50
N THR A 94 8.11 16.34 -12.64
CA THR A 94 7.34 15.51 -13.57
C THR A 94 6.92 14.21 -12.91
N LEU A 95 7.84 13.61 -12.14
CA LEU A 95 7.58 12.39 -11.42
C LEU A 95 6.62 12.58 -10.24
N PHE A 96 6.76 13.69 -9.52
CA PHE A 96 5.81 14.11 -8.48
C PHE A 96 4.39 14.18 -9.05
N MET A 97 4.20 14.91 -10.16
CA MET A 97 2.88 15.05 -10.79
C MET A 97 2.32 13.72 -11.29
N ALA A 98 3.16 12.88 -11.90
CA ALA A 98 2.76 11.56 -12.37
C ALA A 98 2.32 10.64 -11.23
N THR A 99 3.02 10.67 -10.10
CA THR A 99 2.71 9.81 -8.95
C THR A 99 1.48 10.29 -8.17
N ILE A 100 1.18 11.59 -8.17
CA ILE A 100 -0.13 12.10 -7.70
C ILE A 100 -1.27 11.61 -8.60
N GLY A 101 -1.11 11.73 -9.93
CA GLY A 101 -2.10 11.21 -10.88
C GLY A 101 -2.32 9.70 -10.70
N LEU A 102 -1.24 8.96 -10.48
CA LEU A 102 -1.28 7.54 -10.18
C LEU A 102 -2.00 7.25 -8.85
N ALA A 103 -1.78 8.06 -7.81
CA ALA A 103 -2.46 7.90 -6.52
C ALA A 103 -3.98 7.98 -6.70
N PHE A 104 -4.48 9.04 -7.35
CA PHE A 104 -5.91 9.19 -7.63
C PHE A 104 -6.46 8.07 -8.51
N PHE A 105 -5.68 7.61 -9.51
CA PHE A 105 -6.08 6.50 -10.35
C PHE A 105 -6.22 5.20 -9.54
N ILE A 106 -5.25 4.89 -8.66
CA ILE A 106 -5.28 3.70 -7.81
C ILE A 106 -6.42 3.79 -6.79
N GLU A 107 -6.63 4.94 -6.16
CA GLU A 107 -7.74 5.16 -5.23
C GLU A 107 -9.10 4.97 -5.93
N GLY A 108 -9.27 5.57 -7.10
CA GLY A 108 -10.46 5.40 -7.92
C GLY A 108 -10.68 3.95 -8.35
N LEU A 109 -9.63 3.25 -8.79
CA LEU A 109 -9.69 1.82 -9.12
C LEU A 109 -10.07 0.97 -7.90
N ALA A 110 -9.50 1.24 -6.73
CA ALA A 110 -9.80 0.51 -5.50
C ALA A 110 -11.29 0.61 -5.17
N GLN A 111 -11.83 1.83 -5.22
CA GLN A 111 -13.24 2.10 -4.96
C GLN A 111 -14.16 1.51 -6.03
N LEU A 112 -13.73 1.44 -7.29
CA LEU A 112 -14.49 0.78 -8.36
C LEU A 112 -14.57 -0.75 -8.16
N MET A 113 -13.49 -1.37 -7.70
CA MET A 113 -13.43 -2.83 -7.50
C MET A 113 -14.17 -3.29 -6.24
N TRP A 114 -14.00 -2.55 -5.14
CA TRP A 114 -14.43 -2.95 -3.80
C TRP A 114 -15.55 -2.08 -3.22
N GLY A 115 -15.86 -0.94 -3.84
CA GLY A 115 -16.81 0.02 -3.31
C GLY A 115 -16.16 1.08 -2.42
N SER A 116 -16.92 2.13 -2.10
CA SER A 116 -16.51 3.22 -1.20
C SER A 116 -17.05 3.04 0.22
N GLU A 117 -17.66 1.90 0.53
CA GLU A 117 -18.27 1.65 1.83
C GLU A 117 -17.21 1.30 2.89
N VAL A 118 -17.50 1.64 4.15
CA VAL A 118 -16.61 1.30 5.27
C VAL A 118 -16.78 -0.18 5.57
N HIS A 119 -15.81 -0.98 5.12
CA HIS A 119 -15.80 -2.41 5.38
C HIS A 119 -15.32 -2.65 6.82
N ARG A 120 -16.15 -3.30 7.63
CA ARG A 120 -15.79 -3.73 8.99
C ARG A 120 -15.47 -5.20 8.94
N LEU A 121 -14.23 -5.55 9.29
CA LEU A 121 -13.86 -6.93 9.59
C LEU A 121 -14.50 -7.27 10.95
N GLU A 122 -15.53 -8.12 10.97
CA GLU A 122 -16.05 -8.74 12.19
C GLU A 122 -15.21 -9.96 12.61
#